data_AF-A0A074T8D5-F1
#
_entry.id   AF-A0A074T8D5-F1
#
_cell.length_a   1.000
_cell.length_b   1.000
_cell.length_c   1.000
_cell.angle_alpha   90.00
_cell.angle_beta   90.00
_cell.angle_gamma   90.00
#
_symmetry.space_group_name_H-M   'P 1'
#
loop_
_entity.id
_entity.type
_entity.pdbx_description
1 polymer ?
#
loop_
_entity_poly.entity_id
_entity_poly.type
_entity_poly.pdbx_seq_one_letter_code
_entity_poly.pdbx_strand_id
1 'polypeptide(L)'
;MILSELYTRADDFSFQIMAKGSSRFFVRVTSPKSSKTPIIFSDFILNPDDDYRAIEALHLLKGQGFPLAPAMKLVFQDIHPSYSDESDRSELVRRHDQIVAVVKDYAAQAGLSVENTLLDPKAGKFETVVLFE
;
A
#
# COMPACT_ATOMS: atom_id res chain seq x y z
N MET A 1 -17.41 10.78 -15.22
CA MET A 1 -16.65 11.51 -14.18
C MET A 1 -17.08 10.93 -12.85
N ILE A 2 -16.38 9.90 -12.37
CA ILE A 2 -16.72 9.25 -11.10
C ILE A 2 -16.16 10.16 -10.00
N LEU A 3 -17.03 10.71 -9.18
CA LEU A 3 -16.63 11.42 -7.96
C LEU A 3 -15.83 10.42 -7.11
N SER A 4 -14.59 10.75 -6.79
CA SER A 4 -13.76 9.93 -5.90
C SER A 4 -14.54 9.63 -4.62
N GLU A 5 -14.82 8.35 -4.37
CA GLU A 5 -15.46 7.90 -3.13
C GLU A 5 -14.46 7.82 -1.97
N LEU A 6 -13.21 8.24 -2.18
CA LEU A 6 -12.15 8.20 -1.19
C LEU A 6 -12.17 9.47 -0.33
N TYR A 7 -12.01 9.30 0.98
CA TYR A 7 -11.80 10.40 1.91
C TYR A 7 -10.48 10.23 2.66
N THR A 8 -9.84 11.37 2.92
CA THR A 8 -8.55 11.43 3.61
C THR A 8 -8.73 11.91 5.04
N ARG A 9 -8.00 11.32 5.98
CA ARG A 9 -7.89 11.78 7.36
C ARG A 9 -6.41 11.83 7.74
N ALA A 10 -5.99 12.88 8.43
CA ALA A 10 -4.65 12.98 8.99
C ALA A 10 -4.72 13.16 10.51
N ASP A 11 -3.78 12.57 11.21
CA ASP A 11 -3.49 12.85 12.62
C ASP A 11 -1.98 13.04 12.81
N ASP A 12 -1.55 13.27 14.06
CA ASP A 12 -0.15 13.58 14.38
C ASP A 12 0.82 12.42 14.01
N PHE A 13 0.29 11.21 13.81
CA PHE A 13 1.09 10.00 13.65
C PHE A 13 0.87 9.29 12.30
N SER A 14 -0.16 9.67 11.54
CA SER A 14 -0.55 8.94 10.34
C SER A 14 -1.35 9.77 9.34
N PHE A 15 -1.31 9.30 8.10
CA PHE A 15 -2.19 9.73 7.02
C PHE A 15 -3.02 8.53 6.54
N GLN A 16 -4.33 8.70 6.46
CA GLN A 16 -5.29 7.63 6.20
C GLN A 16 -6.15 7.97 4.98
N ILE A 17 -6.42 6.96 4.15
CA ILE A 17 -7.34 7.02 3.01
C ILE A 17 -8.33 5.86 3.14
N MET A 18 -9.61 6.18 3.01
CA MET A 18 -10.72 5.26 3.23
C MET A 18 -11.79 5.46 2.16
N ALA A 19 -12.52 4.40 1.83
CA ALA A 19 -13.66 4.52 0.91
C ALA A 19 -14.95 4.81 1.69
N LYS A 20 -15.75 5.75 1.19
CA LYS A 20 -17.03 6.12 1.79
C LYS A 20 -17.97 4.91 1.80
N GLY A 21 -18.46 4.55 2.99
CA GLY A 21 -19.41 3.44 3.15
C GLY A 21 -18.80 2.03 3.08
N SER A 22 -17.47 1.89 2.92
CA SER A 22 -16.78 0.60 3.01
C SER A 22 -15.82 0.59 4.18
N SER A 23 -15.99 -0.35 5.09
CA SER A 23 -15.03 -0.63 6.16
C SER A 23 -13.84 -1.48 5.69
N ARG A 24 -13.84 -1.93 4.42
CA ARG A 24 -12.90 -2.92 3.90
C ARG A 24 -11.80 -2.35 3.02
N PHE A 25 -11.93 -1.10 2.58
CA PHE A 25 -10.85 -0.37 1.90
C PHE A 25 -10.22 0.61 2.90
N PHE A 26 -8.95 0.37 3.24
CA PHE A 26 -8.24 1.20 4.22
C PHE A 26 -6.74 1.23 3.91
N VAL A 27 -6.22 2.44 3.70
CA VAL A 27 -4.79 2.70 3.49
C VAL A 27 -4.32 3.63 4.58
N ARG A 28 -3.29 3.25 5.35
CA ARG A 28 -2.67 4.11 6.38
C ARG A 28 -1.17 4.15 6.21
N VAL A 29 -0.64 5.37 6.11
CA VAL A 29 0.79 5.67 6.05
C VAL A 29 1.22 6.25 7.40
N THR A 30 2.25 5.69 8.01
CA THR A 30 2.79 6.13 9.32
C THR A 30 4.16 6.80 9.20
N SER A 31 4.82 6.69 8.04
CA SER A 31 6.02 7.48 7.78
C SER A 31 5.67 8.98 7.71
N PRO A 32 6.47 9.88 8.31
CA PRO A 32 6.24 11.31 8.18
C PRO A 32 6.41 11.77 6.72
N LYS A 33 5.76 12.86 6.32
CA LYS A 33 5.87 13.45 4.97
C LYS A 33 7.31 13.84 4.58
N SER A 34 8.16 14.10 5.57
CA SER A 34 9.58 14.38 5.37
C SER A 34 10.42 13.12 5.13
N SER A 35 9.88 11.92 5.36
CA SER A 35 10.57 10.66 5.09
C SER A 35 10.74 10.48 3.59
N LYS A 36 12.00 10.38 3.15
CA LYS A 36 12.32 10.13 1.74
C LYS A 36 12.25 8.65 1.38
N THR A 37 12.59 7.76 2.30
CA THR A 37 12.53 6.29 2.15
C THR A 37 12.84 5.64 3.51
N PRO A 38 12.16 4.56 3.92
CA PRO A 38 10.97 3.99 3.28
C PRO A 38 9.70 4.82 3.55
N ILE A 39 8.70 4.67 2.68
CA ILE A 39 7.31 4.99 3.02
C ILE A 39 6.67 3.73 3.60
N ILE A 40 6.09 3.86 4.80
CA ILE A 40 5.54 2.74 5.56
C ILE A 40 4.03 2.79 5.53
N PHE A 41 3.42 1.78 4.93
CA PHE A 41 2.00 1.48 4.99
C PHE A 41 1.77 0.52 6.16
N SER A 42 1.26 1.02 7.28
CA SER A 42 0.90 0.16 8.41
C SER A 42 -0.35 -0.68 8.12
N ASP A 43 -1.20 -0.18 7.22
CA ASP A 43 -2.41 -0.88 6.79
C ASP A 43 -2.62 -0.61 5.30
N PHE A 44 -2.85 -1.68 4.57
CA PHE A 44 -3.19 -1.65 3.15
C PHE A 44 -4.20 -2.75 2.89
N ILE A 45 -5.43 -2.50 3.35
CA ILE A 45 -6.53 -3.46 3.36
C ILE A 45 -7.39 -3.19 2.12
N LEU A 46 -7.44 -4.18 1.23
CA LEU A 46 -8.16 -4.14 -0.03
C LEU A 46 -9.08 -5.36 -0.15
N ASN A 47 -10.25 -5.20 -0.77
CA ASN A 47 -10.98 -6.34 -1.35
C ASN A 47 -10.32 -6.76 -2.68
N PRO A 48 -10.61 -7.97 -3.20
CA PRO A 48 -10.07 -8.43 -4.48
C PRO A 48 -10.35 -7.53 -5.70
N ASP A 49 -11.36 -6.67 -5.63
CA ASP A 49 -11.80 -5.78 -6.71
C ASP A 49 -11.43 -4.29 -6.49
N ASP A 50 -10.68 -3.99 -5.42
CA ASP A 50 -10.34 -2.62 -5.02
C ASP A 50 -9.09 -2.06 -5.72
N ASP A 51 -8.49 -2.76 -6.68
CA ASP A 51 -7.21 -2.38 -7.31
C ASP A 51 -7.24 -0.95 -7.88
N TYR A 52 -8.32 -0.58 -8.57
CA TYR A 52 -8.50 0.78 -9.11
C TYR A 52 -8.52 1.83 -7.99
N ARG A 53 -9.22 1.55 -6.88
CA ARG A 53 -9.29 2.46 -5.72
C ARG A 53 -7.93 2.56 -5.04
N ALA A 54 -7.17 1.48 -5.01
CA ALA A 54 -5.83 1.46 -4.44
C ALA A 54 -4.85 2.31 -5.26
N ILE A 55 -4.91 2.24 -6.60
CA ILE A 55 -4.15 3.12 -7.50
C ILE A 55 -4.55 4.59 -7.30
N GLU A 56 -5.86 4.87 -7.19
CA GLU A 56 -6.35 6.22 -6.90
C GLU A 56 -5.83 6.74 -5.55
N ALA A 57 -5.81 5.89 -4.52
CA ALA A 57 -5.24 6.23 -3.21
C ALA A 57 -3.74 6.56 -3.30
N LEU A 58 -2.96 5.86 -4.11
CA LEU A 58 -1.54 6.18 -4.34
C LEU A 58 -1.36 7.54 -5.03
N HIS A 59 -2.21 7.89 -6.00
CA HIS A 59 -2.20 9.24 -6.60
C HIS A 59 -2.57 10.32 -5.59
N LEU A 60 -3.56 10.05 -4.72
CA LEU A 60 -3.92 10.96 -3.63
C LEU A 60 -2.77 11.15 -2.65
N LEU A 61 -2.05 10.08 -2.27
CA LEU A 61 -0.87 10.17 -1.41
C LEU A 61 0.22 11.06 -2.01
N LYS A 62 0.51 10.90 -3.31
CA LYS A 62 1.44 11.78 -4.04
C LYS A 62 1.00 13.24 -3.93
N GLY A 63 -0.27 13.54 -4.20
CA GLY A 63 -0.82 14.90 -4.09
C GLY A 63 -0.78 15.48 -2.67
N GLN A 64 -0.73 14.62 -1.64
CA GLN A 64 -0.70 15.00 -0.24
C GLN A 64 0.72 15.13 0.35
N GLY A 65 1.75 15.02 -0.50
CA GLY A 65 3.14 15.18 -0.10
C GLY A 65 3.84 13.88 0.30
N PHE A 66 3.35 12.73 -0.18
CA PHE A 66 4.04 11.44 -0.14
C PHE A 66 4.44 11.03 -1.57
N PRO A 67 5.33 11.78 -2.25
CA PRO A 67 5.72 11.45 -3.61
C PRO A 67 6.47 10.11 -3.63
N LEU A 68 6.15 9.27 -4.60
CA LEU A 68 7.00 8.14 -4.95
C LEU A 68 8.03 8.63 -5.96
N ALA A 69 9.29 8.22 -5.78
CA ALA A 69 10.44 8.65 -6.56
C ALA A 69 11.39 7.47 -6.81
N PRO A 70 12.32 7.60 -7.76
CA PRO A 70 13.38 6.62 -7.98
C PRO A 70 14.17 6.28 -6.70
N ALA A 71 14.71 5.05 -6.63
CA ALA A 71 15.43 4.51 -5.48
C ALA A 71 14.68 4.54 -4.14
N MET A 72 13.34 4.64 -4.15
CA MET A 72 12.51 4.57 -2.95
C MET A 72 12.12 3.14 -2.59
N LYS A 73 11.95 2.91 -1.29
CA LYS A 73 11.42 1.67 -0.71
C LYS A 73 10.02 1.93 -0.16
N LEU A 74 9.06 1.09 -0.54
CA LEU A 74 7.77 0.97 0.15
C LEU A 74 7.79 -0.25 1.03
N VAL A 75 7.19 -0.14 2.22
CA VAL A 75 6.98 -1.26 3.13
C VAL A 75 5.51 -1.32 3.49
N PHE A 76 4.86 -2.43 3.17
CA PHE A 76 3.49 -2.73 3.53
C PHE A 76 3.53 -3.73 4.67
N GLN A 77 3.17 -3.29 5.87
CA GLN A 77 3.24 -4.09 7.08
C GLN A 77 1.96 -4.89 7.29
N ASP A 78 2.09 -5.96 8.07
CA ASP A 78 0.96 -6.72 8.59
C ASP A 78 -0.07 -7.10 7.51
N ILE A 79 0.39 -7.48 6.31
CA ILE A 79 -0.49 -7.67 5.14
C ILE A 79 -1.53 -8.78 5.35
N HIS A 80 -1.25 -9.70 6.27
CA HIS A 80 -2.20 -10.69 6.76
C HIS A 80 -2.01 -10.90 8.28
N PRO A 81 -2.68 -10.09 9.12
CA PRO A 81 -2.43 -10.06 10.56
C PRO A 81 -2.97 -11.28 11.30
N SER A 82 -3.82 -12.09 10.65
CA SER A 82 -4.43 -13.30 11.20
C SER A 82 -3.83 -14.60 10.65
N TYR A 83 -2.66 -14.53 9.98
CA TYR A 83 -1.96 -15.73 9.50
C TYR A 83 -1.72 -16.68 10.66
N SER A 84 -2.33 -17.87 10.59
CA SER A 84 -2.36 -18.82 11.71
C SER A 84 -1.64 -20.12 11.41
N ASP A 85 -1.65 -20.58 10.15
CA ASP A 85 -0.95 -21.79 9.72
C ASP A 85 -0.58 -21.78 8.22
N GLU A 86 0.05 -22.85 7.74
CA GLU A 86 0.47 -22.98 6.33
C GLU A 86 -0.70 -23.01 5.32
N SER A 87 -1.93 -23.31 5.74
CA SER A 87 -3.10 -23.29 4.85
C SER A 87 -3.49 -21.86 4.45
N ASP A 88 -3.13 -20.86 5.27
CA ASP A 88 -3.31 -19.43 4.99
C ASP A 88 -2.27 -18.87 4.00
N ARG A 89 -1.28 -19.67 3.60
CA ARG A 89 -0.19 -19.24 2.69
C ARG A 89 -0.71 -18.72 1.36
N SER A 90 -1.77 -19.33 0.83
CA SER A 90 -2.34 -18.91 -0.46
C SER A 90 -2.93 -17.49 -0.41
N GLU A 91 -3.59 -17.15 0.70
CA GLU A 91 -4.14 -15.81 0.90
C GLU A 91 -3.03 -14.77 1.12
N LEU A 92 -1.99 -15.13 1.87
CA LEU A 92 -0.81 -14.28 2.05
C LEU A 92 -0.15 -13.93 0.70
N VAL A 93 0.11 -14.93 -0.14
CA VAL A 93 0.69 -14.75 -1.48
C VAL A 93 -0.24 -13.91 -2.35
N ARG A 94 -1.55 -14.21 -2.34
CA ARG A 94 -2.55 -13.44 -3.11
C ARG A 94 -2.53 -11.95 -2.73
N ARG A 95 -2.41 -11.63 -1.44
CA ARG A 95 -2.33 -10.24 -0.96
C ARG A 95 -1.03 -9.55 -1.37
N HIS A 96 0.09 -10.27 -1.26
CA HIS A 96 1.37 -9.78 -1.76
C HIS A 96 1.29 -9.43 -3.26
N ASP A 97 0.79 -10.36 -4.07
CA ASP A 97 0.65 -10.18 -5.52
C ASP A 97 -0.29 -9.01 -5.86
N GLN A 98 -1.40 -8.86 -5.13
CA GLN A 98 -2.33 -7.74 -5.29
C GLN A 98 -1.64 -6.39 -5.00
N ILE A 99 -0.89 -6.28 -3.91
CA ILE A 99 -0.13 -5.07 -3.57
C ILE A 99 0.89 -4.77 -4.68
N VAL A 100 1.62 -5.78 -5.12
CA VAL A 100 2.63 -5.63 -6.18
C VAL A 100 2.00 -5.17 -7.49
N ALA A 101 0.87 -5.74 -7.89
CA ALA A 101 0.15 -5.35 -9.11
C ALA A 101 -0.28 -3.89 -9.05
N VAL A 102 -0.95 -3.47 -7.96
CA VAL A 102 -1.37 -2.08 -7.74
C VAL A 102 -0.20 -1.11 -7.80
N VAL A 103 0.91 -1.44 -7.14
CA VAL A 103 2.08 -0.55 -7.11
C VAL A 103 2.74 -0.46 -8.48
N LYS A 104 2.85 -1.57 -9.22
CA LYS A 104 3.38 -1.59 -10.59
C LYS A 104 2.52 -0.76 -11.55
N ASP A 105 1.21 -0.89 -11.46
CA ASP A 105 0.28 -0.11 -12.30
C ASP A 105 0.38 1.38 -12.00
N TYR A 106 0.44 1.76 -10.72
CA TYR A 106 0.69 3.15 -10.34
C TYR A 106 2.07 3.62 -10.82
N ALA A 107 3.12 2.80 -10.68
CA ALA A 107 4.48 3.14 -11.10
C ALA A 107 4.52 3.48 -12.59
N ALA A 108 3.92 2.63 -13.43
CA ALA A 108 3.83 2.85 -14.86
C ALA A 108 3.11 4.16 -15.20
N GLN A 109 1.99 4.47 -14.51
CA GLN A 109 1.27 5.73 -14.69
C GLN A 109 2.09 6.96 -14.22
N ALA A 110 2.95 6.77 -13.24
CA ALA A 110 3.83 7.81 -12.70
C ALA A 110 5.17 7.96 -13.47
N GLY A 111 5.42 7.12 -14.48
CA GLY A 111 6.70 7.10 -15.22
C GLY A 111 7.87 6.54 -14.39
N LEU A 112 7.58 5.61 -13.48
CA LEU A 112 8.54 4.92 -12.62
C LEU A 112 8.58 3.43 -12.96
N SER A 113 9.66 2.76 -12.56
CA SER A 113 9.81 1.31 -12.67
C SER A 113 9.98 0.68 -11.28
N VAL A 114 9.43 -0.52 -11.10
CA VAL A 114 9.66 -1.34 -9.91
C VAL A 114 10.85 -2.26 -10.17
N GLU A 115 11.92 -2.08 -9.42
CA GLU A 115 13.15 -2.89 -9.50
C GLU A 115 12.93 -4.28 -8.91
N ASN A 116 12.35 -4.35 -7.71
CA ASN A 116 12.22 -5.60 -6.97
C ASN A 116 11.02 -5.59 -6.01
N THR A 117 10.51 -6.78 -5.73
CA THR A 117 9.39 -7.01 -4.82
C THR A 117 9.68 -8.23 -3.95
N LEU A 118 9.55 -8.07 -2.63
CA LEU A 118 9.89 -9.10 -1.65
C LEU A 118 8.73 -9.33 -0.70
N LEU A 119 8.50 -10.58 -0.35
CA LEU A 119 7.66 -10.98 0.78
C LEU A 119 8.60 -11.33 1.95
N ASP A 120 8.65 -10.47 2.96
CA ASP A 120 9.65 -10.53 4.04
C ASP A 120 9.02 -10.97 5.38
N PRO A 121 9.42 -12.13 5.95
CA PRO A 121 8.96 -12.56 7.26
C PRO A 121 9.66 -11.76 8.38
N LYS A 122 8.88 -11.11 9.24
CA LYS A 122 9.40 -10.25 10.31
C LYS A 122 8.58 -10.37 11.59
N ALA A 123 9.26 -10.74 12.68
CA ALA A 123 8.66 -10.88 14.02
C ALA A 123 7.37 -11.72 14.06
N GLY A 124 7.30 -12.80 13.27
CA GLY A 124 6.13 -13.67 13.19
C GLY A 124 4.98 -13.15 12.31
N LYS A 125 5.22 -12.06 11.57
CA LYS A 125 4.31 -11.50 10.56
C LYS A 125 5.01 -11.40 9.21
N PHE A 126 4.31 -10.89 8.20
CA PHE A 126 4.85 -10.70 6.86
C PHE A 126 4.68 -9.26 6.40
N GLU A 127 5.72 -8.73 5.76
CA GLU A 127 5.73 -7.44 5.09
C GLU A 127 5.86 -7.65 3.57
N THR A 128 5.19 -6.82 2.76
CA THR A 128 5.54 -6.68 1.34
C THR A 128 6.46 -5.48 1.18
N VAL A 129 7.60 -5.68 0.54
CA VAL A 129 8.57 -4.62 0.24
C VAL A 129 8.62 -4.41 -1.26
N VAL A 130 8.50 -3.16 -1.69
CA VAL A 130 8.64 -2.76 -3.11
C VAL A 130 9.77 -1.76 -3.24
N LEU A 131 10.70 -2.01 -4.17
CA LEU A 131 11.83 -1.14 -4.48
C LEU A 131 11.63 -0.53 -5.87
N PHE A 132 11.78 0.78 -5.99
CA PHE A 132 11.76 1.50 -7.27
C PHE A 132 13.17 1.69 -7.82
N GLU A 133 13.30 1.62 -9.15
CA GLU A 133 14.52 2.02 -9.89
C GLU A 133 14.72 3.54 -9.83
#